data_AF-A0A7S0WCH4-F1
#
_entry.id   AF-A0A7S0WCH4-F1
#
_cell.length_a   1.000
_cell.length_b   1.000
_cell.length_c   1.000
_cell.angle_alpha   90.00
_cell.angle_beta   90.00
_cell.angle_gamma   90.00
#
_symmetry.space_group_name_H-M   'P 1'
#
loop_
_entity.id
_entity.type
_entity.pdbx_description
1 polymer ?
#
loop_
_entity_poly.entity_id
_entity_poly.type
_entity_poly.pdbx_seq_one_letter_code
_entity_poly.pdbx_strand_id
1 'polypeptide(L)'
;FSIAPKSHTIVPCVLRKLLSAGGHDAALRFARAERRQTPHFTHALEWLLFTALESANRDAMTHAALKQSLALLREFPNYLEIVVSVARKTDNTRWEALFTAAGSPSDLCRHALRGDRLRIAACYILVVDKLEGEVAGRAVAIEVMREALAAHDYRLVEDVIKFLLRPVRVTASGEEDVKPGLIGRVLNIIVPPPNSVLALGARADRELTLDVTEQGILKAHLDALAREKDIFNMGAFVSDTSFDGIGYFTHETTAGGSAYIDNFSTALEAAVMSLRRRAAERREKATPSAAQRRRNE
;
A
#
# COMPACT_ATOMS: atom_id res chain seq x y z
N PHE A 1 19.07 -21.74 0.73
CA PHE A 1 17.82 -21.74 -0.05
C PHE A 1 17.50 -23.15 -0.48
N SER A 2 16.59 -23.83 0.23
CA SER A 2 16.10 -25.14 -0.20
C SER A 2 15.00 -24.91 -1.23
N ILE A 3 15.28 -25.22 -2.50
CA ILE A 3 14.26 -25.24 -3.54
C ILE A 3 13.48 -26.54 -3.36
N ALA A 4 12.54 -26.54 -2.41
CA ALA A 4 11.55 -27.61 -2.36
C ALA A 4 10.72 -27.54 -3.66
N PRO A 5 10.50 -28.66 -4.36
CA PRO A 5 9.66 -28.66 -5.54
C PRO A 5 8.28 -28.16 -5.12
N LYS A 6 7.78 -27.10 -5.77
CA LYS A 6 6.43 -26.58 -5.55
C LYS A 6 5.47 -27.73 -5.88
N SER A 7 4.93 -28.39 -4.87
CA SER A 7 3.94 -29.46 -5.07
C SER A 7 2.74 -28.82 -5.78
N HIS A 8 2.62 -29.05 -7.09
CA HIS A 8 1.52 -28.52 -7.87
C HIS A 8 0.23 -29.19 -7.38
N THR A 9 -0.56 -28.45 -6.60
CA THR A 9 -1.87 -28.89 -6.13
C THR A 9 -2.75 -29.19 -7.34
N ILE A 10 -3.49 -30.29 -7.35
CA ILE A 10 -4.42 -30.63 -8.43
C ILE A 10 -5.66 -29.71 -8.47
N VAL A 11 -5.87 -28.95 -7.38
CA VAL A 11 -7.02 -28.06 -7.16
C VAL A 11 -7.32 -27.14 -8.36
N PRO A 12 -6.37 -26.38 -8.94
CA PRO A 12 -6.66 -25.47 -10.05
C PRO A 12 -7.13 -26.23 -11.30
N CYS A 13 -6.62 -27.44 -11.54
CA CYS A 13 -7.01 -28.26 -12.68
C CYS A 13 -8.44 -28.77 -12.54
N VAL A 14 -8.82 -29.24 -11.33
CA VAL A 14 -10.19 -29.70 -11.04
C VAL A 14 -11.18 -28.54 -11.13
N LEU A 15 -10.87 -27.41 -10.51
CA LEU A 15 -11.71 -26.22 -10.55
C LEU A 15 -11.96 -25.74 -11.97
N ARG A 16 -10.92 -25.71 -12.81
CA ARG A 16 -11.07 -25.31 -14.21
C ARG A 16 -12.01 -26.24 -14.98
N LYS A 17 -11.85 -27.56 -14.83
CA LYS A 17 -12.75 -28.53 -15.47
C LYS A 17 -14.20 -28.35 -15.03
N LEU A 18 -14.43 -28.14 -13.73
CA LEU A 18 -15.77 -27.91 -13.18
C LEU A 18 -16.39 -26.61 -13.71
N LEU A 19 -15.60 -25.53 -13.78
CA LEU A 19 -16.05 -24.25 -14.32
C LEU A 19 -16.35 -24.35 -15.83
N SER A 20 -15.47 -24.97 -16.62
CA SER A 20 -15.70 -25.19 -18.06
C SER A 20 -16.94 -26.04 -18.35
N ALA A 21 -17.34 -26.92 -17.44
CA ALA A 21 -18.58 -27.71 -17.54
C ALA A 21 -19.83 -26.94 -17.03
N GLY A 22 -19.70 -25.68 -16.60
CA GLY A 22 -20.80 -24.88 -16.05
C GLY A 22 -21.17 -25.19 -14.60
N GLY A 23 -20.41 -26.07 -13.92
CA GLY A 23 -20.69 -26.54 -12.56
C GLY A 23 -20.19 -25.61 -11.46
N HIS A 24 -20.68 -24.37 -11.41
CA HIS A 24 -20.21 -23.36 -10.45
C HIS A 24 -20.38 -23.79 -8.98
N ASP A 25 -21.55 -24.30 -8.61
CA ASP A 25 -21.82 -24.74 -7.24
C ASP A 25 -20.95 -25.92 -6.81
N ALA A 26 -20.66 -26.84 -7.75
CA ALA A 26 -19.77 -27.96 -7.51
C ALA A 26 -18.33 -27.47 -7.31
N ALA A 27 -17.87 -26.52 -8.13
CA ALA A 27 -16.56 -25.88 -7.98
C ALA A 27 -16.44 -25.15 -6.64
N LEU A 28 -17.49 -24.45 -6.21
CA LEU A 28 -17.51 -23.74 -4.93
C LEU A 28 -17.46 -24.70 -3.73
N ARG A 29 -18.26 -25.78 -3.75
CA ARG A 29 -18.20 -26.81 -2.69
C ARG A 29 -16.82 -27.44 -2.61
N PHE A 30 -16.23 -27.80 -3.76
CA PHE A 30 -14.89 -28.35 -3.82
C PHE A 30 -13.84 -27.37 -3.27
N ALA A 31 -13.85 -26.12 -3.74
CA ALA A 31 -12.94 -25.07 -3.27
C ALA A 31 -13.05 -24.83 -1.75
N ARG A 32 -14.27 -24.84 -1.19
CA ARG A 32 -14.48 -24.70 0.27
C ARG A 32 -13.95 -25.88 1.07
N ALA A 33 -14.07 -27.10 0.55
CA ALA A 33 -13.51 -28.30 1.18
C ALA A 33 -11.98 -28.27 1.16
N GLU A 34 -11.39 -27.97 0.00
CA GLU A 34 -9.94 -27.92 -0.21
C GLU A 34 -9.26 -26.81 0.58
N ARG A 35 -9.94 -25.70 0.86
CA ARG A 35 -9.40 -24.61 1.69
C ARG A 35 -8.87 -25.07 3.05
N ARG A 36 -9.43 -26.14 3.62
CA ARG A 36 -9.01 -26.68 4.92
C ARG A 36 -7.83 -27.66 4.82
N GLN A 37 -7.67 -28.31 3.68
CA GLN A 37 -6.76 -29.44 3.50
C GLN A 37 -5.50 -29.06 2.72
N THR A 38 -5.62 -28.08 1.82
CA THR A 38 -4.53 -27.68 0.93
C THR A 38 -3.66 -26.60 1.58
N PRO A 39 -2.36 -26.88 1.83
CA PRO A 39 -1.41 -25.84 2.21
C PRO A 39 -1.25 -24.84 1.04
N HIS A 40 -1.24 -23.54 1.35
CA HIS A 40 -1.17 -22.46 0.35
C HIS A 40 -2.34 -22.41 -0.66
N PHE A 41 -3.56 -22.66 -0.21
CA PHE A 41 -4.78 -22.57 -1.04
C PHE A 41 -4.92 -21.25 -1.85
N THR A 42 -4.53 -20.10 -1.29
CA THR A 42 -4.52 -18.81 -2.01
C THR A 42 -3.68 -18.91 -3.30
N HIS A 43 -2.53 -19.57 -3.25
CA HIS A 43 -1.67 -19.73 -4.42
C HIS A 43 -2.30 -20.64 -5.50
N ALA A 44 -3.05 -21.66 -5.09
CA ALA A 44 -3.82 -22.48 -6.03
C ALA A 44 -4.89 -21.63 -6.76
N LEU A 45 -5.54 -20.72 -6.05
CA LEU A 45 -6.52 -19.79 -6.63
C LEU A 45 -5.87 -18.73 -7.54
N GLU A 46 -4.69 -18.21 -7.18
CA GLU A 46 -3.88 -17.37 -8.07
C GLU A 46 -3.56 -18.11 -9.38
N TRP A 47 -3.15 -19.38 -9.29
CA TRP A 47 -2.82 -20.18 -10.46
C TRP A 47 -4.04 -20.45 -11.35
N LEU A 48 -5.21 -20.68 -10.74
CA LEU A 48 -6.48 -20.80 -11.46
C LEU A 48 -6.76 -19.53 -12.28
N LEU A 49 -6.70 -18.36 -11.63
CA LEU A 49 -6.97 -17.08 -12.30
C LEU A 49 -5.93 -16.77 -13.37
N PHE A 50 -4.64 -16.94 -13.06
CA PHE A 50 -3.54 -16.73 -14.00
C PHE A 50 -3.74 -17.56 -15.27
N THR A 51 -4.02 -18.87 -15.12
CA THR A 51 -4.18 -19.71 -16.31
C THR A 51 -5.45 -19.39 -17.11
N ALA A 52 -6.53 -18.99 -16.42
CA ALA A 52 -7.76 -18.54 -17.09
C ALA A 52 -7.51 -17.26 -17.89
N LEU A 53 -6.75 -16.31 -17.34
CA LEU A 53 -6.35 -15.08 -18.00
C LEU A 53 -5.42 -15.32 -19.20
N GLU A 54 -4.43 -16.22 -19.04
CA GLU A 54 -3.53 -16.60 -20.14
C GLU A 54 -4.29 -17.19 -21.32
N SER A 55 -5.36 -17.94 -21.04
CA SER A 55 -6.20 -18.60 -22.04
C SER A 55 -7.22 -17.68 -22.70
N ALA A 56 -7.60 -16.57 -22.05
CA ALA A 56 -8.71 -15.70 -22.46
C ALA A 56 -8.52 -15.06 -23.86
N ASN A 57 -7.30 -14.97 -24.37
CA ASN A 57 -7.00 -14.34 -25.65
C ASN A 57 -7.27 -15.24 -26.87
N ARG A 58 -7.83 -16.45 -26.67
CA ARG A 58 -7.99 -17.45 -27.74
C ARG A 58 -9.39 -17.49 -28.33
N ASP A 59 -10.45 -17.40 -27.52
CA ASP A 59 -11.86 -17.53 -27.98
C ASP A 59 -12.87 -16.96 -26.96
N ALA A 60 -14.11 -16.65 -27.39
CA ALA A 60 -15.20 -16.19 -26.51
C ALA A 60 -15.50 -17.15 -25.34
N MET A 61 -15.34 -18.46 -25.55
CA MET A 61 -15.49 -19.48 -24.51
C MET A 61 -14.44 -19.33 -23.39
N THR A 62 -13.21 -18.95 -23.75
CA THR A 62 -12.12 -18.78 -22.78
C THR A 62 -12.32 -17.51 -21.92
N HIS A 63 -12.90 -16.46 -22.49
CA HIS A 63 -13.36 -15.29 -21.74
C HIS A 63 -14.49 -15.64 -20.75
N ALA A 64 -15.40 -16.54 -21.12
CA ALA A 64 -16.43 -17.03 -20.18
C ALA A 64 -15.80 -17.77 -18.99
N ALA A 65 -14.77 -18.59 -19.23
CA ALA A 65 -14.05 -19.28 -18.16
C ALA A 65 -13.33 -18.32 -17.20
N LEU A 66 -12.77 -17.20 -17.70
CA LEU A 66 -12.20 -16.13 -16.87
C LEU A 66 -13.27 -15.50 -15.97
N LYS A 67 -14.43 -15.14 -16.53
CA LYS A 67 -15.57 -14.58 -15.76
C LYS A 67 -16.06 -15.54 -14.69
N GLN A 68 -16.20 -16.83 -15.02
CA GLN A 68 -16.59 -17.87 -14.07
C GLN A 68 -15.55 -18.08 -12.97
N SER A 69 -14.26 -18.02 -13.30
CA SER A 69 -13.17 -18.10 -12.33
C SER A 69 -13.24 -16.92 -11.36
N LEU A 70 -13.42 -15.69 -11.85
CA LEU A 70 -13.58 -14.51 -11.01
C LEU A 70 -14.85 -14.56 -10.15
N ALA A 71 -15.97 -15.04 -10.69
CA ALA A 71 -17.18 -15.26 -9.92
C ALA A 71 -16.95 -16.21 -8.74
N LEU A 72 -16.19 -17.29 -8.98
CA LEU A 72 -15.85 -18.25 -7.92
C LEU A 72 -14.96 -17.59 -6.86
N LEU A 73 -13.99 -16.79 -7.29
CA LEU A 73 -13.05 -16.13 -6.39
C LEU A 73 -13.71 -15.07 -5.50
N ARG A 74 -14.77 -14.40 -5.97
CA ARG A 74 -15.54 -13.41 -5.19
C ARG A 74 -16.15 -14.00 -3.91
N GLU A 75 -16.38 -15.32 -3.87
CA GLU A 75 -16.87 -16.02 -2.69
C GLU A 75 -15.82 -16.18 -1.57
N PHE A 76 -14.57 -15.78 -1.82
CA PHE A 76 -13.45 -15.93 -0.88
C PHE A 76 -12.95 -14.57 -0.35
N PRO A 77 -12.58 -14.49 0.94
CA PRO A 77 -12.11 -13.25 1.56
C PRO A 77 -10.75 -12.75 1.03
N ASN A 78 -10.04 -13.57 0.25
CA ASN A 78 -8.73 -13.24 -0.33
C ASN A 78 -8.85 -12.78 -1.78
N TYR A 79 -10.08 -12.55 -2.29
CA TYR A 79 -10.35 -12.15 -3.67
C TYR A 79 -9.46 -10.98 -4.14
N LEU A 80 -9.46 -9.88 -3.39
CA LEU A 80 -8.70 -8.66 -3.73
C LEU A 80 -7.19 -8.94 -3.80
N GLU A 81 -6.67 -9.71 -2.84
CA GLU A 81 -5.26 -10.11 -2.82
C GLU A 81 -4.89 -10.94 -4.05
N ILE A 82 -5.73 -11.91 -4.41
CA ILE A 82 -5.51 -12.80 -5.54
C ILE A 82 -5.53 -12.01 -6.85
N VAL A 83 -6.51 -11.12 -7.05
CA VAL A 83 -6.62 -10.32 -8.28
C VAL A 83 -5.39 -9.43 -8.47
N VAL A 84 -4.97 -8.69 -7.43
CA VAL A 84 -3.81 -7.81 -7.54
C VAL A 84 -2.49 -8.57 -7.64
N SER A 85 -2.37 -9.72 -6.95
CA SER A 85 -1.20 -10.60 -7.04
C SER A 85 -1.04 -11.16 -8.45
N VAL A 86 -2.13 -11.60 -9.09
CA VAL A 86 -2.11 -12.04 -10.48
C VAL A 86 -1.79 -10.88 -11.41
N ALA A 87 -2.42 -9.71 -11.25
CA ALA A 87 -2.11 -8.54 -12.07
C ALA A 87 -0.59 -8.20 -12.03
N ARG A 88 0.03 -8.19 -10.84
CA ARG A 88 1.46 -7.90 -10.67
C ARG A 88 2.41 -8.98 -11.21
N LYS A 89 1.92 -10.20 -11.43
CA LYS A 89 2.68 -11.33 -12.00
C LYS A 89 2.43 -11.50 -13.50
N THR A 90 1.54 -10.69 -14.08
CA THR A 90 1.12 -10.81 -15.48
C THR A 90 1.51 -9.54 -16.23
N ASP A 91 1.79 -9.67 -17.53
CA ASP A 91 2.08 -8.53 -18.40
C ASP A 91 0.91 -7.52 -18.44
N ASN A 92 1.24 -6.24 -18.48
CA ASN A 92 0.28 -5.14 -18.44
C ASN A 92 -0.72 -5.19 -19.61
N THR A 93 -0.34 -5.77 -20.75
CA THR A 93 -1.22 -5.96 -21.92
C THR A 93 -2.46 -6.79 -21.61
N ARG A 94 -2.42 -7.64 -20.58
CA ARG A 94 -3.54 -8.50 -20.17
C ARG A 94 -4.44 -7.88 -19.12
N TRP A 95 -4.07 -6.72 -18.56
CA TRP A 95 -4.81 -6.11 -17.46
C TRP A 95 -6.22 -5.67 -17.89
N GLU A 96 -6.38 -5.13 -19.11
CA GLU A 96 -7.71 -4.75 -19.61
C GLU A 96 -8.68 -5.93 -19.61
N ALA A 97 -8.26 -7.11 -20.09
CA ALA A 97 -9.09 -8.32 -20.10
C ALA A 97 -9.45 -8.79 -18.68
N LEU A 98 -8.50 -8.70 -17.73
CA LEU A 98 -8.72 -9.07 -16.33
C LEU A 98 -9.74 -8.13 -15.67
N PHE A 99 -9.53 -6.82 -15.77
CA PHE A 99 -10.32 -5.82 -15.06
C PHE A 99 -11.67 -5.53 -15.73
N THR A 100 -11.82 -5.81 -17.02
CA THR A 100 -13.15 -5.87 -17.67
C THR A 100 -14.05 -6.93 -17.02
N ALA A 101 -13.48 -8.04 -16.54
CA ALA A 101 -14.23 -9.09 -15.86
C ALA A 101 -14.28 -8.93 -14.33
N ALA A 102 -13.21 -8.40 -13.72
CA ALA A 102 -13.08 -8.25 -12.27
C ALA A 102 -13.81 -7.02 -11.72
N GLY A 103 -13.98 -5.97 -12.53
CA GLY A 103 -14.48 -4.65 -12.14
C GLY A 103 -13.38 -3.59 -12.16
N SER A 104 -13.75 -2.32 -11.96
CA SER A 104 -12.80 -1.20 -11.95
C SER A 104 -11.71 -1.39 -10.87
N PRO A 105 -10.42 -1.26 -11.23
CA PRO A 105 -9.32 -1.22 -10.27
C PRO A 105 -9.54 -0.22 -9.12
N SER A 106 -10.09 0.97 -9.40
CA SER A 106 -10.39 1.97 -8.37
C SER A 106 -11.44 1.50 -7.37
N ASP A 107 -12.49 0.84 -7.85
CA ASP A 107 -13.52 0.28 -6.97
C ASP A 107 -12.96 -0.85 -6.09
N LEU A 108 -12.09 -1.69 -6.65
CA LEU A 108 -11.41 -2.75 -5.91
C LEU A 108 -10.44 -2.19 -4.86
N CYS A 109 -9.73 -1.10 -5.18
CA CYS A 109 -8.89 -0.39 -4.23
C CYS A 109 -9.72 0.18 -3.07
N ARG A 110 -10.81 0.89 -3.37
CA ARG A 110 -11.73 1.42 -2.34
C ARG A 110 -12.38 0.31 -1.50
N HIS A 111 -12.66 -0.85 -2.09
CA HIS A 111 -13.09 -2.02 -1.33
C HIS A 111 -11.99 -2.47 -0.34
N ALA A 112 -10.74 -2.55 -0.78
CA ALA A 112 -9.62 -2.91 0.10
C ALA A 112 -9.44 -1.91 1.25
N LEU A 113 -9.60 -0.61 0.99
CA LEU A 113 -9.55 0.43 2.03
C LEU A 113 -10.67 0.26 3.07
N ARG A 114 -11.92 0.03 2.65
CA ARG A 114 -13.04 -0.23 3.58
C ARG A 114 -12.83 -1.48 4.45
N GLY A 115 -12.04 -2.43 3.96
CA GLY A 115 -11.68 -3.65 4.68
C GLY A 115 -10.41 -3.53 5.54
N ASP A 116 -9.87 -2.32 5.73
CA ASP A 116 -8.62 -2.04 6.46
C ASP A 116 -7.41 -2.83 5.91
N ARG A 117 -7.39 -3.06 4.59
CA ARG A 117 -6.32 -3.79 3.90
C ARG A 117 -5.42 -2.83 3.13
N LEU A 118 -4.80 -1.89 3.86
CA LEU A 118 -4.01 -0.80 3.28
C LEU A 118 -2.91 -1.27 2.31
N ARG A 119 -2.18 -2.33 2.67
CA ARG A 119 -1.12 -2.90 1.81
C ARG A 119 -1.65 -3.46 0.50
N ILE A 120 -2.86 -4.02 0.50
CA ILE A 120 -3.51 -4.52 -0.71
C ILE A 120 -4.02 -3.33 -1.54
N ALA A 121 -4.65 -2.34 -0.91
CA ALA A 121 -5.10 -1.12 -1.57
C ALA A 121 -3.95 -0.41 -2.29
N ALA A 122 -2.79 -0.29 -1.64
CA ALA A 122 -1.59 0.29 -2.21
C ALA A 122 -1.08 -0.46 -3.46
N CYS A 123 -1.21 -1.79 -3.49
CA CYS A 123 -0.84 -2.58 -4.66
C CYS A 123 -1.71 -2.29 -5.90
N TYR A 124 -2.92 -1.74 -5.71
CA TYR A 124 -3.80 -1.35 -6.82
C TYR A 124 -3.46 0.02 -7.41
N ILE A 125 -2.69 0.88 -6.72
CA ILE A 125 -2.37 2.24 -7.19
C ILE A 125 -1.76 2.21 -8.60
N LEU A 126 -0.75 1.37 -8.82
CA LEU A 126 -0.09 1.21 -10.13
C LEU A 126 -1.07 0.69 -11.20
N VAL A 127 -2.00 -0.19 -10.82
CA VAL A 127 -2.98 -0.75 -11.75
C VAL A 127 -3.97 0.32 -12.19
N VAL A 128 -4.46 1.13 -11.24
CA VAL A 128 -5.34 2.27 -11.51
C VAL A 128 -4.62 3.28 -12.41
N ASP A 129 -3.38 3.66 -12.08
CA ASP A 129 -2.56 4.58 -12.88
C ASP A 129 -2.46 4.16 -14.35
N LYS A 130 -2.25 2.85 -14.58
CA LYS A 130 -2.09 2.32 -15.94
C LYS A 130 -3.39 2.16 -16.71
N LEU A 131 -4.49 1.76 -16.05
CA LEU A 131 -5.75 1.45 -16.74
C LEU A 131 -6.74 2.62 -16.77
N GLU A 132 -6.77 3.43 -15.71
CA GLU A 132 -7.72 4.54 -15.55
C GLU A 132 -7.04 5.91 -15.70
N GLY A 133 -5.71 5.92 -15.81
CA GLY A 133 -4.89 7.10 -16.08
C GLY A 133 -4.28 7.72 -14.82
N GLU A 134 -3.31 8.61 -15.05
CA GLU A 134 -2.50 9.24 -13.99
C GLU A 134 -3.35 10.01 -12.98
N VAL A 135 -4.41 10.71 -13.43
CA VAL A 135 -5.28 11.49 -12.54
C VAL A 135 -6.04 10.58 -11.57
N ALA A 136 -6.57 9.45 -12.06
CA ALA A 136 -7.26 8.47 -11.23
C ALA A 136 -6.29 7.76 -10.28
N GLY A 137 -5.12 7.36 -10.79
CA GLY A 137 -4.06 6.74 -9.97
C GLY A 137 -3.61 7.65 -8.83
N ARG A 138 -3.45 8.94 -9.11
CA ARG A 138 -3.10 9.95 -8.12
C ARG A 138 -4.20 10.16 -7.07
N ALA A 139 -5.46 10.27 -7.48
CA ALA A 139 -6.58 10.42 -6.55
C ALA A 139 -6.65 9.24 -5.58
N VAL A 140 -6.52 8.00 -6.08
CA VAL A 140 -6.50 6.79 -5.27
C VAL A 140 -5.27 6.73 -4.37
N ALA A 141 -4.09 7.13 -4.85
CA ALA A 141 -2.89 7.21 -4.02
C ALA A 141 -3.06 8.19 -2.85
N ILE A 142 -3.69 9.35 -3.07
CA ILE A 142 -4.00 10.31 -2.01
C ILE A 142 -4.98 9.71 -0.98
N GLU A 143 -6.00 8.97 -1.42
CA GLU A 143 -6.92 8.26 -0.52
C GLU A 143 -6.16 7.24 0.35
N VAL A 144 -5.33 6.39 -0.27
CA VAL A 144 -4.50 5.40 0.44
C VAL A 144 -3.54 6.08 1.42
N MET A 145 -2.93 7.20 1.03
CA MET A 145 -2.02 7.97 1.89
C MET A 145 -2.73 8.49 3.14
N ARG A 146 -3.95 9.03 3.00
CA ARG A 146 -4.73 9.53 4.14
C ARG A 146 -5.06 8.43 5.13
N GLU A 147 -5.51 7.28 4.64
CA GLU A 147 -5.82 6.12 5.49
C GLU A 147 -4.55 5.54 6.15
N ALA A 148 -3.42 5.51 5.42
CA ALA A 148 -2.14 5.08 5.97
C ALA A 148 -1.61 6.01 7.06
N LEU A 149 -1.78 7.34 6.90
CA LEU A 149 -1.46 8.34 7.92
C LEU A 149 -2.35 8.17 9.16
N ALA A 150 -3.65 7.95 8.97
CA ALA A 150 -4.59 7.69 10.07
C ALA A 150 -4.26 6.40 10.84
N ALA A 151 -3.76 5.37 10.15
CA ALA A 151 -3.31 4.12 10.76
C ALA A 151 -1.87 4.18 11.32
N HIS A 152 -1.17 5.31 11.19
CA HIS A 152 0.25 5.47 11.51
C HIS A 152 1.19 4.45 10.81
N ASP A 153 0.83 3.93 9.63
CA ASP A 153 1.70 3.06 8.82
C ASP A 153 2.63 3.91 7.95
N TYR A 154 3.63 4.54 8.57
CA TYR A 154 4.53 5.49 7.90
C TYR A 154 5.40 4.87 6.81
N ARG A 155 5.70 3.57 6.91
CA ARG A 155 6.37 2.82 5.83
C ARG A 155 5.53 2.77 4.56
N LEU A 156 4.21 2.57 4.71
CA LEU A 156 3.33 2.62 3.55
C LEU A 156 3.20 4.04 3.01
N VAL A 157 3.16 5.05 3.89
CA VAL A 157 3.14 6.46 3.48
C VAL A 157 4.37 6.79 2.63
N GLU A 158 5.57 6.35 3.02
CA GLU A 158 6.80 6.51 2.22
C GLU A 158 6.67 5.87 0.82
N ASP A 159 6.16 4.64 0.75
CA ASP A 159 5.94 3.96 -0.54
C ASP A 159 4.96 4.74 -1.44
N VAL A 160 3.91 5.32 -0.86
CA VAL A 160 2.93 6.12 -1.59
C VAL A 160 3.50 7.48 -2.01
N ILE A 161 4.29 8.14 -1.15
CA ILE A 161 5.00 9.37 -1.50
C ILE A 161 5.92 9.13 -2.70
N LYS A 162 6.70 8.04 -2.69
CA LYS A 162 7.57 7.67 -3.83
C LYS A 162 6.80 7.53 -5.14
N PHE A 163 5.56 7.04 -5.08
CA PHE A 163 4.69 6.97 -6.25
C PHE A 163 4.20 8.36 -6.71
N LEU A 164 3.90 9.27 -5.77
CA LEU A 164 3.38 10.60 -6.05
C LEU A 164 4.44 11.63 -6.51
N LEU A 165 5.72 11.35 -6.25
CA LEU A 165 6.83 12.24 -6.62
C LEU A 165 6.91 12.48 -8.13
N ARG A 166 7.03 13.76 -8.51
CA ARG A 166 7.18 14.17 -9.92
C ARG A 166 8.51 14.89 -10.15
N PRO A 167 9.16 14.69 -11.33
CA PRO A 167 10.30 15.51 -11.72
C PRO A 167 9.86 16.96 -11.93
N VAL A 168 10.57 17.90 -11.31
CA VAL A 168 10.41 19.34 -11.57
C VAL A 168 10.64 19.57 -13.07
N ARG A 169 9.59 20.00 -13.77
CA ARG A 169 9.68 20.38 -15.17
C ARG A 169 10.37 21.74 -15.26
N VAL A 170 11.67 21.75 -15.58
CA VAL A 170 12.34 22.96 -16.06
C VAL A 170 11.86 23.18 -17.49
N THR A 171 10.96 24.14 -17.69
CA THR A 171 10.55 24.58 -19.03
C THR A 171 11.72 25.26 -19.73
N ALA A 172 11.97 24.92 -21.01
CA ALA A 172 13.04 25.49 -21.83
C ALA A 172 12.76 26.93 -22.33
N SER A 173 11.94 27.68 -21.60
CA SER A 173 11.65 29.09 -21.80
C SER A 173 11.98 29.78 -20.49
N GLY A 174 13.03 30.59 -20.49
CA GLY A 174 13.56 31.33 -19.33
C GLY A 174 12.63 32.44 -18.84
N GLU A 175 11.38 32.09 -18.56
CA GLU A 175 10.46 32.86 -17.74
C GLU A 175 10.24 32.05 -16.46
N GLU A 176 10.89 32.49 -15.38
CA GLU A 176 10.66 32.06 -14.01
C GLU A 176 9.25 32.50 -13.56
N ASP A 177 8.20 31.93 -14.16
CA ASP A 177 6.82 32.25 -13.78
C ASP A 177 6.27 31.19 -12.85
N VAL A 178 6.96 31.04 -11.72
CA VAL A 178 6.44 30.97 -10.35
C VAL A 178 7.68 31.14 -9.48
N LYS A 179 7.89 32.33 -8.90
CA LYS A 179 8.80 32.47 -7.74
C LYS A 179 8.50 31.29 -6.82
N PRO A 180 9.46 30.42 -6.47
CA PRO A 180 9.17 29.33 -5.56
C PRO A 180 8.74 29.99 -4.25
N GLY A 181 7.42 30.02 -4.01
CA GLY A 181 6.89 30.36 -2.71
C GLY A 181 7.59 29.46 -1.71
N LEU A 182 7.92 30.00 -0.55
CA LEU A 182 8.80 29.37 0.47
C LEU A 182 8.59 27.85 0.67
N ILE A 183 7.38 27.37 0.43
CA ILE A 183 6.94 25.97 0.33
C ILE A 183 7.89 25.07 -0.49
N GLY A 184 8.46 25.57 -1.60
CA GLY A 184 9.36 24.80 -2.47
C GLY A 184 10.71 24.44 -1.82
N ARG A 185 11.14 25.18 -0.78
CA ARG A 185 12.35 24.85 0.00
C ARG A 185 12.04 23.98 1.21
N VAL A 186 10.81 24.04 1.72
CA VAL A 186 10.36 23.38 2.96
C VAL A 186 10.12 21.88 2.76
N LEU A 187 10.13 21.39 1.51
CA LEU A 187 9.66 20.06 1.15
C LEU A 187 10.64 19.34 0.23
N ASN A 188 11.94 19.53 0.51
CA ASN A 188 12.92 18.56 0.09
C ASN A 188 12.68 17.29 0.91
N ILE A 189 11.98 16.33 0.30
CA ILE A 189 12.09 14.94 0.73
C ILE A 189 13.54 14.57 0.47
N ILE A 190 14.36 14.58 1.53
CA ILE A 190 15.72 14.08 1.48
C ILE A 190 15.56 12.57 1.33
N VAL A 191 15.49 12.07 0.10
CA VAL A 191 15.51 10.63 -0.14
C VAL A 191 16.74 10.08 0.61
N PRO A 192 16.57 9.27 1.66
CA PRO A 192 17.70 8.67 2.32
C PRO A 192 18.33 7.76 1.27
N PRO A 193 19.66 7.76 1.10
CA PRO A 193 20.27 6.74 0.27
C PRO A 193 19.88 5.38 0.88
N PRO A 194 19.20 4.47 0.16
CA PRO A 194 19.18 3.09 0.57
C PRO A 194 20.63 2.62 0.56
N ASN A 195 21.03 1.87 1.60
CA ASN A 195 22.26 1.10 1.53
C ASN A 195 22.22 0.28 0.22
N SER A 196 23.20 0.51 -0.65
CA SER A 196 23.23 0.22 -2.10
C SER A 196 22.36 1.18 -2.92
N VAL A 197 22.92 2.15 -3.65
CA VAL A 197 23.82 1.93 -4.79
C VAL A 197 24.82 3.10 -4.93
N LEU A 198 26.11 2.79 -4.81
CA LEU A 198 27.18 3.52 -5.50
C LEU A 198 26.96 3.41 -7.02
N ALA A 199 26.08 4.22 -7.62
CA ALA A 199 25.99 4.49 -9.06
C ALA A 199 24.80 5.40 -9.44
N LEU A 200 24.72 6.59 -8.85
CA LEU A 200 24.11 7.74 -9.54
C LEU A 200 25.19 8.82 -9.61
N GLY A 201 26.15 8.57 -10.52
CA GLY A 201 27.20 9.52 -10.82
C GLY A 201 26.62 10.82 -11.36
N ALA A 202 27.18 11.95 -10.92
CA ALA A 202 27.15 13.28 -11.57
C ALA A 202 25.81 13.78 -12.19
N ARG A 203 24.65 13.25 -11.78
CA ARG A 203 23.30 13.58 -12.31
C ARG A 203 22.25 13.71 -11.19
N ALA A 204 22.68 14.13 -10.00
CA ALA A 204 21.78 14.37 -8.86
C ALA A 204 20.97 15.68 -8.98
N ASP A 205 20.63 16.11 -10.21
CA ASP A 205 19.99 17.40 -10.51
C ASP A 205 18.59 17.22 -11.15
N ARG A 206 17.72 16.45 -10.51
CA ARG A 206 16.27 16.51 -10.79
C ARG A 206 15.52 16.51 -9.47
N GLU A 207 15.31 17.69 -8.91
CA GLU A 207 14.43 17.90 -7.77
C GLU A 207 13.09 17.20 -8.06
N LEU A 208 12.72 16.23 -7.22
CA LEU A 208 11.43 15.56 -7.28
C LEU A 208 10.55 16.22 -6.22
N THR A 209 9.38 16.72 -6.62
CA THR A 209 8.47 17.43 -5.70
C THR A 209 7.08 16.79 -5.66
N LEU A 210 6.46 16.84 -4.49
CA LEU A 210 5.03 16.61 -4.31
C LEU A 210 4.25 17.86 -4.68
N ASP A 211 2.96 17.71 -5.02
CA ASP A 211 2.08 18.85 -5.24
C ASP A 211 1.70 19.54 -3.92
N VAL A 212 1.33 20.82 -3.98
CA VAL A 212 0.97 21.64 -2.81
C VAL A 212 -0.14 20.98 -1.97
N THR A 213 -1.07 20.30 -2.63
CA THR A 213 -2.16 19.59 -1.96
C THR A 213 -1.69 18.39 -1.14
N GLU A 214 -0.76 17.59 -1.67
CA GLU A 214 -0.18 16.40 -1.02
C GLU A 214 0.71 16.79 0.14
N GLN A 215 1.52 17.82 -0.11
CA GLN A 215 2.34 18.49 0.88
C GLN A 215 1.51 19.01 2.06
N GLY A 216 0.36 19.63 1.76
CA GLY A 216 -0.61 20.08 2.77
C GLY A 216 -1.17 18.95 3.63
N ILE A 217 -1.39 17.75 3.07
CA ILE A 217 -1.87 16.58 3.83
C ILE A 217 -0.81 16.11 4.83
N LEU A 218 0.45 16.01 4.40
CA LEU A 218 1.57 15.63 5.26
C LEU A 218 1.78 16.65 6.38
N LYS A 219 1.74 17.95 6.05
CA LYS A 219 1.81 19.03 7.03
C LYS A 219 0.66 18.96 8.04
N ALA A 220 -0.57 18.78 7.58
CA ALA A 220 -1.74 18.71 8.45
C ALA A 220 -1.68 17.53 9.43
N HIS A 221 -1.12 16.39 9.00
CA HIS A 221 -0.88 15.25 9.88
C HIS A 221 0.17 15.58 10.94
N LEU A 222 1.29 16.20 10.55
CA LEU A 222 2.33 16.61 11.50
C LEU A 222 1.81 17.67 12.49
N ASP A 223 1.01 18.63 12.02
CA ASP A 223 0.30 19.62 12.85
C ASP A 223 -0.62 18.94 13.86
N ALA A 224 -1.33 17.87 13.47
CA ALA A 224 -2.18 17.09 14.36
C ALA A 224 -1.39 16.36 15.44
N LEU A 225 -0.30 15.67 15.05
CA LEU A 225 0.59 15.00 15.99
C LEU A 225 1.24 15.98 16.98
N ALA A 226 1.62 17.17 16.51
CA ALA A 226 2.17 18.24 17.34
C ALA A 226 1.15 18.74 18.38
N ARG A 227 -0.11 18.93 17.99
CA ARG A 227 -1.21 19.28 18.91
C ARG A 227 -1.46 18.20 19.96
N GLU A 228 -1.36 16.93 19.57
CA GLU A 228 -1.52 15.78 20.47
C GLU A 228 -0.29 15.52 21.36
N LYS A 229 0.83 16.22 21.10
CA LYS A 229 2.13 16.02 21.76
C LYS A 229 2.68 14.60 21.59
N ASP A 230 2.37 13.92 20.49
CA ASP A 230 2.87 12.57 20.20
C ASP A 230 4.22 12.61 19.49
N ILE A 231 5.28 12.92 20.25
CA ILE A 231 6.65 13.02 19.74
C ILE A 231 7.14 11.72 19.11
N PHE A 232 6.64 10.56 19.56
CA PHE A 232 7.08 9.27 19.01
C PHE A 232 6.58 9.10 17.58
N ASN A 233 5.29 9.30 17.35
CA ASN A 233 4.71 9.20 16.01
C ASN A 233 5.23 10.33 15.10
N MET A 234 5.51 11.51 15.64
CA MET A 234 6.22 12.56 14.89
C MET A 234 7.62 12.12 14.45
N GLY A 235 8.40 11.51 15.36
CA GLY A 235 9.73 11.02 15.05
C GLY A 235 9.71 9.90 14.01
N ALA A 236 8.78 8.94 14.14
CA ALA A 236 8.61 7.85 13.18
C ALA A 236 8.14 8.37 11.81
N PHE A 237 7.23 9.35 11.79
CA PHE A 237 6.81 10.02 10.57
C PHE A 237 8.00 10.68 9.86
N VAL A 238 8.72 11.55 10.56
CA VAL A 238 9.89 12.26 10.00
C VAL A 238 10.96 11.29 9.51
N SER A 239 11.23 10.20 10.25
CA SER A 239 12.23 9.22 9.86
C SER A 239 11.84 8.39 8.65
N ASP A 240 10.61 7.90 8.60
CA ASP A 240 10.17 6.96 7.57
C ASP A 240 9.79 7.69 6.29
N THR A 241 9.13 8.84 6.37
CA THR A 241 8.73 9.60 5.17
C THR A 241 9.81 10.56 4.67
N SER A 242 10.92 10.67 5.40
CA SER A 242 12.02 11.60 5.12
C SER A 242 11.56 13.05 4.92
N PHE A 243 10.49 13.41 5.63
CA PHE A 243 9.93 14.74 5.63
C PHE A 243 10.89 15.67 6.39
N ASP A 244 11.12 16.89 5.89
CA ASP A 244 12.00 17.85 6.56
C ASP A 244 11.35 18.38 7.85
N GLY A 245 11.49 17.60 8.93
CA GLY A 245 11.03 17.98 10.26
C GLY A 245 11.75 19.22 10.78
N ILE A 246 13.03 19.43 10.44
CA ILE A 246 13.83 20.56 10.93
C ILE A 246 13.32 21.87 10.31
N GLY A 247 13.11 21.88 8.99
CA GLY A 247 12.49 22.98 8.28
C GLY A 247 11.10 23.30 8.82
N TYR A 248 10.28 22.28 9.07
CA TYR A 248 8.95 22.44 9.66
C TYR A 248 8.99 23.07 11.07
N PHE A 249 9.83 22.57 11.98
CA PHE A 249 9.93 23.13 13.33
C PHE A 249 10.56 24.52 13.35
N THR A 250 11.51 24.83 12.45
CA THR A 250 12.16 26.15 12.43
C THR A 250 11.29 27.22 11.78
N HIS A 251 10.58 26.94 10.70
CA HIS A 251 9.73 27.95 10.03
C HIS A 251 8.47 28.32 10.81
N GLU A 252 7.85 27.37 11.51
CA GLU A 252 6.67 27.64 12.36
C GLU A 252 7.05 28.34 13.69
N THR A 253 8.34 28.55 13.99
CA THR A 253 8.77 29.44 15.10
C THR A 253 8.67 30.92 14.74
N THR A 254 8.59 31.26 13.45
CA THR A 254 8.59 32.65 12.96
C THR A 254 7.19 33.17 12.59
N ALA A 255 6.18 32.30 12.48
CA ALA A 255 4.78 32.66 12.26
C ALA A 255 3.90 31.77 13.15
N GLY A 256 2.86 32.34 13.77
CA GLY A 256 2.04 31.69 14.81
C GLY A 256 1.24 30.47 14.34
N GLY A 257 1.91 29.36 14.03
CA GLY A 257 1.29 28.08 13.75
C GLY A 257 1.44 27.08 14.87
N SER A 258 0.65 26.01 14.75
CA SER A 258 0.40 25.00 15.78
C SER A 258 1.61 24.12 16.15
N ALA A 259 2.78 24.34 15.55
CA ALA A 259 4.03 23.71 15.99
C ALA A 259 4.63 24.40 17.23
N TYR A 260 3.97 25.45 17.74
CA TYR A 260 4.22 25.95 19.07
C TYR A 260 3.81 24.87 20.08
N ILE A 261 4.73 23.93 20.32
CA ILE A 261 4.74 23.23 21.58
C ILE A 261 5.12 24.31 22.60
N ASP A 262 4.14 25.13 23.03
CA ASP A 262 4.22 26.19 24.06
C ASP A 262 4.91 25.75 25.35
N ASN A 263 5.22 24.46 25.44
CA ASN A 263 5.55 23.72 26.61
C ASN A 263 6.32 22.46 26.20
N PHE A 264 7.43 22.63 25.48
CA PHE A 264 8.32 21.55 25.02
C PHE A 264 8.65 20.55 26.14
N SER A 265 8.86 21.05 27.35
CA SER A 265 9.03 20.23 28.57
C SER A 265 7.83 19.30 28.82
N THR A 266 6.60 19.82 28.81
CA THR A 266 5.38 19.03 29.02
C THR A 266 5.11 18.03 27.88
N ALA A 267 5.48 18.36 26.64
CA ALA A 267 5.40 17.40 25.53
C ALA A 267 6.45 16.30 25.65
N LEU A 268 7.66 16.63 26.09
CA LEU A 268 8.71 15.66 26.38
C LEU A 268 8.29 14.72 27.52
N GLU A 269 7.67 15.26 28.57
CA GLU A 269 7.11 14.47 29.67
C GLU A 269 5.98 13.54 29.19
N ALA A 270 5.05 14.05 28.36
CA ALA A 270 4.00 13.25 27.76
C ALA A 270 4.57 12.13 26.85
N ALA A 271 5.62 12.43 26.08
CA ALA A 271 6.31 11.45 25.24
C ALA A 271 7.01 10.38 26.08
N VAL A 272 7.69 10.75 27.16
CA VAL A 272 8.29 9.82 28.12
C VAL A 272 7.22 8.90 28.72
N MET A 273 6.05 9.44 29.08
CA MET A 273 4.93 8.66 29.61
C MET A 273 4.34 7.70 28.56
N SER A 274 4.17 8.14 27.31
CA SER A 274 3.70 7.30 26.19
C SER A 274 4.67 6.14 25.90
N LEU A 275 5.99 6.43 25.89
CA LEU A 275 7.04 5.43 25.73
C LEU A 275 7.02 4.39 26.86
N ARG A 276 6.85 4.83 28.11
CA ARG A 276 6.74 3.94 29.27
C ARG A 276 5.50 3.05 29.19
N ARG A 277 4.34 3.61 28.81
CA ARG A 277 3.09 2.86 28.62
C ARG A 277 3.24 1.78 27.55
N ARG A 278 3.79 2.12 26.38
CA ARG A 278 4.02 1.15 25.30
C ARG A 278 5.08 0.10 25.67
N ALA A 279 6.11 0.47 26.42
CA ALA A 279 7.09 -0.49 26.95
C ALA A 279 6.43 -1.48 27.93
N ALA A 280 5.48 -1.02 28.75
CA ALA A 280 4.68 -1.87 29.63
C ALA A 280 3.75 -2.79 28.83
N GLU A 281 3.00 -2.27 27.85
CA GLU A 281 2.14 -3.07 26.96
C GLU A 281 2.93 -4.14 26.17
N ARG A 282 4.14 -3.80 25.71
CA ARG A 282 5.04 -4.77 25.06
C ARG A 282 5.50 -5.86 26.03
N ARG A 283 5.81 -5.52 27.28
CA ARG A 283 6.15 -6.50 28.32
C ARG A 283 4.96 -7.39 28.66
N GLU A 284 3.76 -6.83 28.75
CA GLU A 284 2.53 -7.57 29.04
C GLU A 284 2.19 -8.55 27.89
N LYS A 285 2.30 -8.11 26.63
CA LYS A 285 2.16 -8.99 25.46
C LYS A 285 3.27 -10.03 25.34
N ALA A 286 4.48 -9.74 25.82
CA ALA A 286 5.61 -10.68 25.81
C ALA A 286 5.60 -11.67 26.99
N THR A 287 4.79 -11.43 28.02
CA THR A 287 4.63 -12.35 29.14
C THR A 287 3.63 -13.42 28.73
N PRO A 288 4.04 -14.69 28.51
CA PRO A 288 3.09 -15.73 28.18
C PRO A 288 2.10 -15.87 29.34
N SER A 289 0.81 -15.79 29.03
CA SER A 289 -0.26 -15.99 30.01
C SER A 289 0.05 -17.18 30.89
N ALA A 290 0.15 -16.97 32.22
CA ALA A 290 0.36 -18.02 33.20
C ALA A 290 -0.74 -19.11 33.15
N ALA A 291 -1.86 -18.84 32.47
CA ALA A 291 -2.90 -19.83 32.18
C ALA A 291 -2.49 -20.87 31.12
N GLN A 292 -1.52 -20.57 30.24
CA GLN A 292 -1.06 -21.50 29.20
C GLN A 292 -0.05 -22.52 29.73
N ARG A 293 0.61 -22.25 30.87
CA ARG A 293 1.57 -23.19 31.49
C ARG A 293 0.90 -24.30 32.32
N ARG A 294 -0.34 -24.11 32.80
CA ARG A 294 -1.09 -25.15 33.53
C ARG A 294 -1.86 -26.15 32.65
N ARG A 295 -1.71 -26.06 31.31
CA ARG A 295 -2.37 -26.98 30.35
C ARG A 295 -1.42 -27.98 29.69
N ASN A 296 -0.12 -27.87 29.97
CA ASN A 296 0.94 -28.72 29.40
C ASN A 296 1.75 -29.47 30.48
N GLU A 297 1.27 -29.49 31.72
CA GLU A 297 1.70 -30.40 32.80
C GLU A 297 0.54 -31.33 33.13
#